data_AF-A0A519RZI2-F1
#
_entry.id   AF-A0A519RZI2-F1
#
_cell.length_a   1.000
_cell.length_b   1.000
_cell.length_c   1.000
_cell.angle_alpha   90.00
_cell.angle_beta   90.00
_cell.angle_gamma   90.00
#
_symmetry.space_group_name_H-M   'P 1'
#
loop_
_entity.id
_entity.type
_entity.pdbx_description
1 polymer ?
#
loop_
_entity_poly.entity_id
_entity_poly.type
_entity_poly.pdbx_seq_one_letter_code
_entity_poly.pdbx_strand_id
1 'polypeptide(L)' 'MTSLLISPASSAELKLVTALLKKMNIATKTLSDEEKEDLGLGMLLREAADAPKASRAAVMRKLGRA' A
#
# COMPACT_ATOMS: atom_id res chain seq x y z
N MET A 1 -8.27 10.09 12.11
CA MET A 1 -8.13 8.74 12.69
C MET A 1 -7.05 8.00 11.93
N THR A 2 -6.28 7.14 12.59
CA THR A 2 -5.20 6.35 12.00
C THR A 2 -5.71 4.99 11.54
N SER A 3 -5.28 4.52 10.37
CA SER A 3 -5.67 3.23 9.80
C SER A 3 -4.65 2.14 10.14
N LEU A 4 -5.10 0.89 10.25
CA LEU A 4 -4.27 -0.30 10.43
C LEU A 4 -4.43 -1.23 9.23
N LEU A 5 -3.32 -1.58 8.58
CA LEU A 5 -3.26 -2.59 7.53
C LEU A 5 -2.60 -3.86 8.09
N ILE A 6 -3.24 -5.01 7.89
CA ILE A 6 -2.73 -6.32 8.32
C ILE A 6 -2.63 -7.20 7.07
N SER A 7 -1.44 -7.76 6.84
CA SER A 7 -1.15 -8.64 5.69
C SER A 7 -0.73 -10.03 6.19
N PRO A 8 -1.67 -10.97 6.37
CA PRO A 8 -1.37 -12.33 6.82
C PRO A 8 -0.50 -13.08 5.81
N ALA A 9 0.45 -13.88 6.28
CA ALA A 9 1.36 -14.65 5.42
C ALA A 9 0.73 -15.95 4.88
N SER A 10 -0.38 -16.39 5.49
CA SER A 10 -1.08 -17.62 5.10
C SER A 10 -2.59 -17.52 5.25
N SER A 11 -3.31 -18.43 4.58
CA SER A 11 -4.77 -18.54 4.72
C SER A 11 -5.20 -18.95 6.13
N ALA A 12 -4.35 -19.68 6.87
CA ALA A 12 -4.57 -20.04 8.27
C ALA A 12 -4.51 -18.81 9.18
N GLU A 13 -3.50 -17.95 9.00
CA GLU A 13 -3.38 -16.68 9.72
C GLU A 13 -4.55 -15.74 9.43
N LEU A 14 -4.93 -15.60 8.15
CA LEU A 14 -6.07 -14.77 7.76
C LEU A 14 -7.35 -15.20 8.48
N LYS A 15 -7.62 -16.52 8.53
CA LYS A 15 -8.79 -17.07 9.24
C LYS A 15 -8.72 -16.78 10.74
N LEU A 16 -7.57 -17.01 11.37
CA LEU A 16 -7.36 -16.78 12.80
C LEU A 16 -7.59 -15.31 13.18
N VAL A 17 -6.92 -14.40 12.47
CA VAL A 17 -7.01 -12.95 12.73
C VAL A 17 -8.42 -12.44 12.50
N THR A 18 -9.07 -12.85 11.40
CA THR A 18 -10.46 -12.45 11.11
C THR A 18 -11.42 -12.92 12.21
N ALA A 19 -11.28 -14.16 12.68
CA ALA A 19 -12.12 -14.70 13.76
C ALA A 19 -11.91 -13.95 15.08
N LEU A 20 -10.67 -13.58 15.39
CA LEU A 20 -10.33 -12.83 16.59
C LEU A 20 -10.89 -11.41 16.56
N LEU A 21 -10.68 -10.68 15.46
CA LEU A 21 -11.20 -9.32 15.28
C LEU A 21 -12.73 -9.30 15.32
N LYS A 22 -13.39 -10.31 14.72
CA LYS A 22 -14.84 -10.48 14.80
C LYS A 22 -15.33 -10.68 16.25
N LYS A 23 -14.62 -11.47 17.07
CA LYS A 23 -14.96 -11.65 18.50
C LYS A 23 -14.80 -10.36 19.32
N MET A 24 -13.92 -9.47 18.89
CA MET A 24 -13.72 -8.16 19.51
C MET A 24 -14.70 -7.09 18.99
N ASN A 25 -15.65 -7.46 18.12
CA ASN A 25 -16.55 -6.53 17.42
C ASN A 25 -15.81 -5.45 16.62
N ILE A 26 -14.61 -5.76 16.11
CA ILE A 26 -13.86 -4.89 15.21
C ILE A 26 -14.30 -5.21 13.78
N ALA A 27 -14.78 -4.20 13.06
CA ALA A 27 -15.16 -4.34 11.67
C ALA A 27 -13.92 -4.56 10.78
N THR A 28 -13.96 -5.59 9.94
CA THR A 28 -12.89 -5.91 9.01
C THR A 28 -13.44 -6.11 7.61
N LYS A 29 -12.67 -5.68 6.60
CA LYS A 29 -12.95 -5.93 5.19
C LYS A 29 -11.77 -6.70 4.59
N THR A 30 -12.04 -7.77 3.87
CA THR A 30 -11.06 -8.43 3.01
C THR A 30 -10.99 -7.67 1.68
N LEU A 31 -9.78 -7.36 1.23
CA LEU A 31 -9.56 -6.68 -0.04
C LEU A 31 -9.35 -7.68 -1.16
N SER A 32 -9.93 -7.43 -2.34
CA SER A 32 -9.54 -8.12 -3.57
C SER A 32 -8.10 -7.75 -3.96
N ASP A 33 -7.55 -8.46 -4.94
CA ASP A 33 -6.20 -8.14 -5.40
C ASP A 33 -6.14 -6.78 -6.11
N GLU A 34 -7.18 -6.42 -6.86
CA GLU A 34 -7.32 -5.08 -7.46
C GLU A 34 -7.40 -3.99 -6.38
N GLU A 35 -8.19 -4.20 -5.32
CA GLU A 35 -8.30 -3.24 -4.21
C GLU A 35 -6.96 -3.09 -3.45
N LYS A 36 -6.15 -4.15 -3.37
CA LYS A 36 -4.80 -4.08 -2.79
C LYS A 36 -3.84 -3.31 -3.68
N GLU A 37 -3.89 -3.54 -5.00
CA GLU A 37 -3.08 -2.81 -5.97
C GLU A 37 -3.39 -1.32 -5.94
N ASP A 38 -4.67 -0.94 -5.92
CA ASP A 38 -5.11 0.44 -5.80
C ASP A 38 -4.59 1.10 -4.51
N LEU A 39 -4.67 0.40 -3.38
CA LEU A 39 -4.13 0.87 -2.11
C LEU A 39 -2.60 1.06 -2.20
N GLY A 40 -1.89 0.08 -2.74
CA GLY A 40 -0.44 0.12 -2.92
C GLY A 40 0.00 1.27 -3.83
N LEU A 41 -0.70 1.48 -4.94
CA LEU A 41 -0.46 2.60 -5.85
C LEU A 41 -0.70 3.94 -5.14
N GLY A 42 -1.78 4.06 -4.36
CA GLY A 42 -2.04 5.26 -3.56
C GLY A 42 -0.92 5.58 -2.56
N MET A 43 -0.35 4.57 -1.93
CA MET A 43 0.79 4.73 -1.02
C MET A 43 2.05 5.19 -1.76
N LEU A 44 2.38 4.58 -2.91
CA LEU A 44 3.51 4.98 -3.74
C LEU A 44 3.36 6.39 -4.30
N LEU A 45 2.15 6.78 -4.69
CA LEU A 45 1.87 8.13 -5.17
C LEU A 45 2.05 9.18 -4.07
N ARG A 46 1.64 8.87 -2.84
CA ARG A 46 1.89 9.76 -1.69
C ARG A 46 3.39 9.90 -1.46
N GLU A 47 4.13 8.79 -1.41
CA GLU A 47 5.58 8.80 -1.24
C GLU A 47 6.28 9.62 -2.34
N ALA A 48 5.87 9.42 -3.60
CA ALA A 48 6.39 10.17 -4.74
C ALA A 48 6.05 11.67 -4.70
N ALA A 49 4.88 12.04 -4.14
CA ALA A 49 4.51 13.45 -3.97
C ALA A 49 5.39 14.16 -2.93
N ASP A 50 5.82 13.45 -1.90
CA ASP A 50 6.69 13.95 -0.84
C ASP A 50 8.20 13.87 -1.21
N ALA A 51 8.53 13.20 -2.32
CA ALA A 51 9.90 13.00 -2.78
C ALA A 51 10.50 14.26 -3.46
N PRO A 52 11.83 14.50 -3.31
CA PRO A 52 12.52 15.57 -4.02
C PRO A 52 12.40 15.43 -5.55
N LYS A 53 11.95 16.49 -6.21
CA LYS A 53 11.78 16.49 -7.67
C LYS A 53 13.13 16.58 -8.39
N ALA A 54 13.38 15.66 -9.32
CA ALA A 54 14.54 15.75 -10.21
C ALA A 54 14.34 16.86 -11.24
N SER A 55 15.40 17.62 -11.53
CA SER A 55 15.37 18.63 -12.59
C SER A 55 15.33 17.96 -13.97
N ARG A 56 14.68 18.63 -14.94
CA ARG A 56 14.64 18.13 -16.33
C ARG A 56 16.03 17.86 -16.89
N ALA A 57 17.01 18.73 -16.62
CA ALA A 57 18.39 18.54 -17.05
C ALA A 57 19.01 17.27 -16.48
N ALA A 58 18.81 16.99 -15.18
CA ALA A 58 19.30 15.78 -14.54
C ALA A 58 18.66 14.51 -15.14
N VAL A 59 17.36 14.57 -15.47
CA VAL A 59 16.62 13.49 -16.12
C VAL A 59 17.14 13.25 -17.55
N MET A 60 17.24 14.31 -18.37
CA MET A 60 17.68 14.20 -19.76
C MET A 60 19.12 13.66 -19.87
N ARG A 61 19.99 14.02 -18.92
CA ARG A 61 21.35 13.47 -18.83
C ARG A 61 21.38 11.97 -18.57
N LYS A 62 20.52 11.46 -17.68
CA LYS A 62 20.39 10.01 -17.44
C LYS A 62 19.83 9.25 -18.64
N LEU A 63 18.97 9.90 -19.43
CA LEU A 63 18.39 9.33 -20.63
C LEU A 63 19.34 9.38 -21.86
N GLY A 64 20.55 9.93 -21.72
CA GLY A 64 21.49 10.10 -22.83
C GLY A 64 21.00 11.10 -23.88
N ARG A 65 20.13 12.04 -23.49
CA ARG A 65 19.48 13.03 -24.37
C ARG A 65 19.83 14.47 -23.99
N ALA A 66 20.90 14.66 -23.24
CA ALA A 66 21.41 15.98 -22.82
C ALA A 66 22.75 16.27 -23.49
#